data_AF-A0A930R4N2-F1
#
_entry.id   AF-A0A930R4N2-F1
#
_cell.length_a   1.000
_cell.length_b   1.000
_cell.length_c   1.000
_cell.angle_alpha   90.00
_cell.angle_beta   90.00
_cell.angle_gamma   90.00
#
_symmetry.space_group_name_H-M   'P 1'
#
loop_
_entity.id
_entity.type
_entity.pdbx_description
1 polymer ?
#
loop_
_entity_poly.entity_id
_entity_poly.type
_entity_poly.pdbx_seq_one_letter_code
_entity_poly.pdbx_strand_id
1 'polypeptide(L)'
;LLHHGQRIEAYAAFEPQSDLCAGIQSFVQQRNDIPESYILPLGVSDSYEQLRFTETADGRSAAKADPSGTAVLQCVPLDGVLRGFAPTMIKMDIEGMEPRALAGAAQLIRQYHPQLAICVYHDISHLWEIPLQIKSLYDGYRIYIRNYQFMGLETVVYAVP
;
A
#
# COMPACT_ATOMS: atom_id res chain seq x y z
N LEU A 1 11.01 -9.32 -0.84
CA LEU A 1 11.83 -8.16 -0.42
C LEU A 1 12.65 -8.46 0.84
N LEU A 2 12.02 -8.77 1.97
CA LEU A 2 12.69 -8.96 3.27
C LEU A 2 13.63 -10.18 3.37
N HIS A 3 13.73 -11.03 2.35
CA HIS A 3 14.57 -12.24 2.39
C HIS A 3 15.82 -12.18 1.52
N HIS A 4 16.08 -11.05 0.84
CA HIS A 4 17.22 -10.91 -0.08
C HIS A 4 18.53 -10.42 0.59
N GLY A 5 18.58 -10.33 1.92
CA GLY A 5 19.78 -9.92 2.66
C GLY A 5 20.18 -8.45 2.47
N GLN A 6 19.31 -7.64 1.86
CA GLN A 6 19.50 -6.20 1.76
C GLN A 6 19.00 -5.54 3.04
N ARG A 7 19.83 -4.64 3.59
CA ARG A 7 19.44 -3.79 4.71
C ARG A 7 18.38 -2.79 4.25
N ILE A 8 17.31 -2.65 5.04
CA ILE A 8 16.27 -1.64 4.85
C ILE A 8 16.51 -0.58 5.91
N GLU A 9 16.72 0.67 5.50
CA GLU A 9 17.03 1.75 6.44
C GLU A 9 15.83 2.09 7.33
N ALA A 10 14.64 2.18 6.73
CA ALA A 10 13.39 2.39 7.45
C ALA A 10 12.23 1.66 6.76
N TYR A 11 11.28 1.15 7.54
CA TYR A 11 10.10 0.42 7.05
C TYR A 11 8.81 1.00 7.62
N ALA A 12 7.88 1.43 6.77
CA ALA A 12 6.54 1.86 7.18
C ALA A 12 5.50 0.88 6.66
N ALA A 13 4.64 0.38 7.55
CA ALA A 13 3.52 -0.51 7.21
C ALA A 13 2.20 0.03 7.75
N PHE A 14 1.17 -0.10 6.93
CA PHE A 14 -0.20 0.31 7.22
C PHE A 14 -1.07 -0.94 7.05
N GLU A 15 -1.58 -1.47 8.16
CA GLU A 15 -2.40 -2.68 8.17
C GLU A 15 -3.56 -2.49 9.14
N PRO A 16 -4.79 -2.26 8.63
CA PRO A 16 -5.94 -1.94 9.46
C PRO A 16 -6.36 -3.06 10.42
N GLN A 17 -6.12 -4.32 10.08
CA GLN A 17 -6.53 -5.47 10.90
C GLN A 17 -5.53 -5.69 12.04
N SER A 18 -6.01 -5.55 13.27
CA SER A 18 -5.16 -5.51 14.47
C SER A 18 -4.26 -6.75 14.67
N ASP A 19 -4.76 -7.93 14.32
CA ASP A 19 -4.04 -9.21 14.40
C ASP A 19 -2.91 -9.29 13.36
N LEU A 20 -3.19 -8.89 12.11
CA LEU A 20 -2.19 -8.82 11.05
C LEU A 20 -1.14 -7.75 11.34
N CYS A 21 -1.56 -6.57 11.83
CA CYS A 21 -0.68 -5.49 12.25
C CYS A 21 0.27 -5.96 13.37
N ALA A 22 -0.23 -6.69 14.37
CA ALA A 22 0.58 -7.28 15.44
C ALA A 22 1.55 -8.35 14.91
N GLY A 23 1.12 -9.13 13.92
CA GLY A 23 1.97 -10.08 13.20
C GLY A 23 3.14 -9.40 12.49
N ILE A 24 2.88 -8.31 11.77
CA ILE A 24 3.92 -7.50 11.10
C ILE A 24 4.88 -6.91 12.12
N GLN A 25 4.37 -6.32 13.21
CA GLN A 25 5.19 -5.77 14.30
C GLN A 25 6.13 -6.83 14.89
N SER A 26 5.60 -8.02 15.18
CA SER A 26 6.37 -9.13 15.75
C SER A 26 7.44 -9.62 14.77
N PHE A 27 7.11 -9.69 13.48
CA PHE A 27 8.06 -10.10 12.43
C PHE A 27 9.20 -9.08 12.28
N VAL A 28 8.89 -7.78 12.22
CA VAL A 28 9.90 -6.72 12.02
C VAL A 28 10.79 -6.54 13.25
N GLN A 29 10.26 -6.68 14.47
CA GLN A 29 11.05 -6.56 15.71
C GLN A 29 12.15 -7.63 15.84
N GLN A 30 11.99 -8.78 15.18
CA GLN A 30 12.99 -9.86 15.20
C GLN A 30 14.14 -9.62 14.20
N ARG A 31 14.13 -8.50 13.47
CA ARG A 31 15.05 -8.22 12.37
C ARG A 31 16.07 -7.15 12.74
N ASN A 32 17.34 -7.48 12.54
CA ASN A 32 18.45 -6.54 12.75
C ASN A 32 18.75 -5.69 11.50
N ASP A 33 18.21 -6.06 10.35
CA ASP A 33 18.41 -5.39 9.07
C ASP A 33 17.36 -4.31 8.77
N ILE A 34 16.50 -4.00 9.75
CA ILE A 34 15.48 -2.93 9.72
C ILE A 34 15.58 -2.13 11.03
N PRO A 35 16.50 -1.15 11.12
CA PRO A 35 16.77 -0.44 12.36
C PRO A 35 15.64 0.54 12.75
N GLU A 36 14.84 0.99 11.78
CA GLU A 36 13.74 1.93 11.98
C GLU A 36 12.45 1.37 11.36
N SER A 37 11.37 1.31 12.15
CA SER A 37 10.10 0.78 11.66
C SER A 37 8.88 1.47 12.27
N TYR A 38 7.88 1.73 11.45
CA TYR A 38 6.60 2.34 11.79
C TYR A 38 5.47 1.41 11.35
N ILE A 39 4.81 0.73 12.28
CA ILE A 39 3.70 -0.17 11.98
C ILE A 39 2.42 0.44 12.55
N LEU A 40 1.49 0.78 11.66
CA LEU A 40 0.32 1.59 11.98
C LEU A 40 -0.97 0.82 11.66
N PRO A 41 -1.90 0.70 12.62
CA PRO A 41 -3.20 0.04 12.42
C PRO A 41 -4.18 0.98 11.69
N LEU A 42 -3.82 1.41 10.48
CA LEU A 42 -4.52 2.43 9.70
C LEU A 42 -4.69 1.97 8.26
N GLY A 43 -5.82 2.33 7.65
CA GLY A 43 -5.98 2.29 6.20
C GLY A 43 -5.29 3.48 5.53
N VAL A 44 -5.12 3.40 4.22
CA VAL A 44 -4.50 4.47 3.42
C VAL A 44 -5.51 4.99 2.40
N SER A 45 -5.62 6.31 2.29
CA SER A 45 -6.52 7.00 1.36
C SER A 45 -5.94 8.34 0.91
N ASP A 46 -6.74 9.17 0.25
CA ASP A 46 -6.40 10.52 -0.21
C ASP A 46 -6.59 11.61 0.86
N SER A 47 -7.22 11.26 1.97
CA SER A 47 -7.64 12.19 3.02
C SER A 47 -7.73 11.49 4.37
N TYR A 48 -7.79 12.29 5.44
CA TYR A 48 -8.12 11.79 6.77
C TYR A 48 -9.62 11.50 6.82
N GLU A 49 -9.99 10.23 6.89
CA GLU A 49 -11.39 9.82 6.85
C GLU A 49 -11.64 8.56 7.69
N GLN A 50 -12.92 8.32 7.98
CA GLN A 50 -13.39 7.09 8.59
C GLN A 50 -14.22 6.33 7.56
N LEU A 51 -13.78 5.12 7.24
CA LEU A 51 -14.53 4.22 6.36
C LEU A 51 -15.14 3.10 7.20
N ARG A 52 -16.34 2.69 6.81
CA ARG A 52 -16.95 1.47 7.35
C ARG A 52 -16.46 0.29 6.54
N PHE A 53 -16.29 -0.85 7.19
CA PHE A 53 -15.90 -2.09 6.53
C PHE A 53 -16.53 -3.30 7.22
N THR A 54 -16.55 -4.40 6.49
CA THR A 54 -16.99 -5.71 7.00
C THR A 54 -15.73 -6.55 7.24
N GLU A 55 -15.51 -6.96 8.49
CA GLU A 55 -14.43 -7.87 8.86
C GLU A 55 -14.72 -9.27 8.32
N THR A 56 -13.77 -9.85 7.59
CA THR A 56 -13.80 -11.27 7.22
C THR A 56 -12.90 -12.05 8.16
N ALA A 57 -13.42 -13.11 8.78
CA ALA A 57 -12.71 -13.91 9.79
C ALA A 57 -11.59 -14.82 9.25
N ASP A 58 -11.26 -14.74 7.96
CA ASP A 58 -10.39 -15.72 7.28
C ASP A 58 -8.88 -15.38 7.32
N GLY A 59 -8.46 -14.41 8.16
CA GLY A 59 -7.04 -14.09 8.39
C GLY A 59 -6.28 -13.54 7.18
N ARG A 60 -6.98 -13.20 6.09
CA ARG A 60 -6.44 -12.46 4.95
C ARG A 60 -6.71 -10.98 5.16
N SER A 61 -5.77 -10.13 4.74
CA SER A 61 -6.02 -8.69 4.64
C SER A 61 -7.06 -8.53 3.53
N ALA A 62 -8.33 -8.42 3.91
CA ALA A 62 -9.48 -8.42 3.00
C ALA A 62 -10.55 -7.42 3.45
N ALA A 63 -10.16 -6.49 4.31
CA ALA A 63 -11.00 -5.41 4.80
C ALA A 63 -11.36 -4.46 3.65
N LYS A 64 -12.50 -4.72 3.01
CA LYS A 64 -13.04 -3.87 1.95
C LYS A 64 -14.00 -2.83 2.52
N ALA A 65 -13.90 -1.59 2.03
CA ALA A 65 -14.84 -0.54 2.39
C ALA A 65 -16.28 -0.96 2.05
N ASP A 66 -17.14 -0.91 3.06
CA ASP A 66 -18.54 -1.31 3.02
C ASP A 66 -19.36 -0.35 3.89
N PRO A 67 -20.20 0.53 3.30
CA PRO A 67 -21.05 1.45 4.04
C PRO A 67 -22.01 0.78 5.04
N SER A 68 -22.35 -0.49 4.81
CA SER A 68 -23.21 -1.29 5.69
C SER A 68 -22.43 -1.98 6.83
N GLY A 69 -21.10 -1.93 6.79
CA GLY A 69 -20.21 -2.50 7.78
C GLY A 69 -20.35 -1.86 9.17
N THR A 70 -20.12 -2.68 10.18
CA THR A 70 -20.16 -2.26 11.59
C THR A 70 -18.80 -1.81 12.11
N ALA A 71 -17.70 -2.31 11.53
CA ALA A 71 -16.36 -1.91 11.89
C ALA A 71 -16.00 -0.56 11.24
N VAL A 72 -15.26 0.27 11.97
CA VAL A 72 -14.82 1.60 11.52
C VAL A 72 -13.31 1.61 11.41
N LEU A 73 -12.83 1.90 10.21
CA LEU A 73 -11.41 2.02 9.91
C LEU A 73 -11.03 3.50 9.76
N GLN A 74 -9.96 3.90 10.44
CA GLN A 74 -9.31 5.18 10.22
C GLN A 74 -8.39 5.08 9.00
N CYS A 75 -8.59 5.95 8.03
CA CYS A 75 -7.75 6.06 6.85
C CYS A 75 -6.99 7.38 6.85
N VAL A 76 -5.76 7.36 6.34
CA VAL A 76 -4.86 8.52 6.31
C VAL A 76 -4.16 8.68 4.96
N PRO A 77 -3.82 9.91 4.55
CA PRO A 77 -2.95 10.14 3.40
C PRO A 77 -1.48 9.94 3.79
N LEU A 78 -0.72 9.18 3.00
CA LEU A 78 0.70 8.93 3.26
C LEU A 78 1.51 10.23 3.34
N ASP A 79 1.25 11.19 2.47
CA ASP A 79 1.88 12.53 2.48
C ASP A 79 1.68 13.25 3.84
N GLY A 80 0.57 12.99 4.52
CA GLY A 80 0.24 13.59 5.81
C GLY A 80 0.95 12.94 6.99
N VAL A 81 1.16 11.63 6.95
CA VAL A 81 1.68 10.85 8.10
C VAL A 81 3.14 10.44 7.97
N LEU A 82 3.69 10.39 6.74
CA LEU A 82 5.09 10.03 6.48
C LEU A 82 5.95 11.26 6.17
N ARG A 83 5.73 12.37 6.89
CA ARG A 83 6.55 13.59 6.72
C ARG A 83 8.00 13.33 7.09
N GLY A 84 8.91 13.57 6.14
CA GLY A 84 10.34 13.31 6.33
C GLY A 84 10.77 11.87 6.02
N PHE A 85 9.83 10.99 5.68
CA PHE A 85 10.14 9.67 5.16
C PHE A 85 10.46 9.78 3.66
N ALA A 86 11.60 9.23 3.23
CA ALA A 86 12.02 9.22 1.83
C ALA A 86 11.91 7.79 1.27
N PRO A 87 10.72 7.36 0.82
CA PRO A 87 10.54 6.00 0.34
C PRO A 87 11.36 5.77 -0.93
N THR A 88 12.06 4.65 -0.99
CA THR A 88 12.67 4.14 -2.23
C THR A 88 11.76 3.14 -2.94
N MET A 89 10.77 2.60 -2.23
CA MET A 89 9.76 1.69 -2.76
C MET A 89 8.42 1.88 -2.03
N ILE A 90 7.32 1.74 -2.75
CA ILE A 90 5.96 1.67 -2.21
C ILE A 90 5.26 0.43 -2.80
N LYS A 91 4.74 -0.45 -1.94
CA LYS A 91 3.90 -1.60 -2.31
C LYS A 91 2.48 -1.35 -1.84
N MET A 92 1.49 -1.59 -2.70
CA MET A 92 0.07 -1.45 -2.35
C MET A 92 -0.72 -2.68 -2.80
N ASP A 93 -1.54 -3.17 -1.89
CA ASP A 93 -2.47 -4.29 -2.03
C ASP A 93 -3.49 -4.07 -0.92
N ILE A 94 -4.46 -3.21 -1.21
CA ILE A 94 -5.30 -2.56 -0.19
C ILE A 94 -6.77 -2.58 -0.60
N GLU A 95 -7.21 -3.73 -1.13
CA GLU A 95 -8.61 -4.07 -1.32
C GLU A 95 -9.43 -3.05 -2.14
N GLY A 96 -8.80 -2.43 -3.14
CA GLY A 96 -9.43 -1.49 -4.05
C GLY A 96 -9.18 -0.02 -3.72
N MET A 97 -8.48 0.29 -2.63
CA MET A 97 -8.15 1.67 -2.26
C MET A 97 -6.94 2.24 -3.01
N GLU A 98 -6.32 1.49 -3.93
CA GLU A 98 -5.08 1.86 -4.61
C GLU A 98 -5.14 3.25 -5.28
N PRO A 99 -6.19 3.63 -6.04
CA PRO A 99 -6.23 4.96 -6.65
C PRO A 99 -6.26 6.11 -5.63
N ARG A 100 -6.99 5.94 -4.52
CA ARG A 100 -7.06 6.95 -3.45
C ARG A 100 -5.75 7.02 -2.67
N ALA A 101 -5.16 5.87 -2.35
CA ALA A 101 -3.86 5.83 -1.67
C ALA A 101 -2.73 6.43 -2.52
N LEU A 102 -2.74 6.21 -3.84
CA LEU A 102 -1.81 6.88 -4.77
C LEU A 102 -1.99 8.40 -4.76
N ALA A 103 -3.23 8.88 -4.71
CA ALA A 103 -3.52 10.31 -4.58
C ALA A 103 -3.04 10.88 -3.23
N GLY A 104 -3.20 10.12 -2.14
CA GLY A 104 -2.69 10.47 -0.80
C GLY A 104 -1.18 10.35 -0.62
N ALA A 105 -0.46 9.78 -1.59
CA ALA A 105 0.99 9.63 -1.62
C ALA A 105 1.64 10.49 -2.74
N ALA A 106 0.88 11.41 -3.33
CA ALA A 106 1.25 12.09 -4.55
C ALA A 106 2.49 12.98 -4.37
N GLN A 107 2.68 13.61 -3.21
CA GLN A 107 3.87 14.43 -2.93
C GLN A 107 5.11 13.54 -2.75
N LEU A 108 5.00 12.45 -1.97
CA LEU A 108 6.09 11.48 -1.81
C LEU A 108 6.53 10.91 -3.17
N ILE A 109 5.59 10.53 -4.02
CA ILE A 109 5.86 9.98 -5.36
C ILE A 109 6.55 11.01 -6.26
N ARG A 110 6.06 12.25 -6.27
CA ARG A 110 6.65 13.35 -7.06
C ARG A 110 8.03 13.77 -6.59
N GLN A 111 8.30 13.67 -5.30
CA GLN A 111 9.53 14.15 -4.71
C GLN A 111 10.65 13.10 -4.77
N TYR A 112 10.33 11.84 -4.48
CA TYR A 112 11.33 10.79 -4.30
C TYR A 112 11.37 9.77 -5.44
N HIS A 113 10.36 9.77 -6.31
CA HIS A 113 10.24 8.83 -7.42
C HIS A 113 10.47 7.36 -7.01
N PRO A 114 9.85 6.86 -5.93
CA PRO A 114 10.06 5.49 -5.47
C PRO A 114 9.68 4.48 -6.55
N GLN A 115 10.27 3.28 -6.48
CA GLN A 115 9.73 2.15 -7.22
C GLN A 115 8.32 1.82 -6.70
N LEU A 116 7.36 1.60 -7.60
CA LEU A 116 5.99 1.26 -7.22
C LEU A 116 5.70 -0.20 -7.59
N ALA A 117 5.01 -0.91 -6.70
CA ALA A 117 4.43 -2.23 -6.95
C ALA A 117 2.97 -2.22 -6.47
N ILE A 118 2.04 -1.97 -7.38
CA ILE A 118 0.64 -1.68 -7.08
C ILE A 118 -0.25 -2.79 -7.64
N CYS A 119 -1.01 -3.46 -6.78
CA CYS A 119 -2.00 -4.44 -7.21
C CYS A 119 -3.12 -3.77 -8.01
N VAL A 120 -3.55 -4.42 -9.09
CA VAL A 120 -4.56 -3.90 -10.03
C VAL A 120 -5.68 -4.90 -10.31
N TYR A 121 -5.86 -5.89 -9.43
CA TYR A 121 -6.84 -6.96 -9.59
C TYR A 121 -8.14 -6.78 -8.79
N HIS A 122 -8.21 -5.75 -7.93
CA HIS A 122 -9.38 -5.47 -7.08
C HIS A 122 -10.57 -4.84 -7.81
N ASP A 123 -10.29 -4.12 -8.92
CA ASP A 123 -11.28 -3.62 -9.87
C ASP A 123 -10.72 -3.78 -11.28
N ILE A 124 -11.57 -4.05 -12.27
CA ILE A 124 -11.14 -4.15 -13.66
C ILE A 124 -10.61 -2.80 -14.18
N SER A 125 -11.13 -1.67 -13.69
CA SER A 125 -10.68 -0.35 -14.11
C SER A 125 -9.26 -0.02 -13.69
N HIS A 126 -8.79 -0.65 -12.60
CA HIS A 126 -7.45 -0.45 -12.07
C HIS A 126 -6.36 -0.85 -13.09
N LEU A 127 -6.67 -1.73 -14.05
CA LEU A 127 -5.75 -2.11 -15.13
C LEU A 127 -5.31 -0.92 -15.99
N TRP A 128 -6.15 0.10 -16.17
CA TRP A 128 -5.81 1.30 -16.94
C TRP A 128 -5.69 2.56 -16.08
N GLU A 129 -6.52 2.71 -15.04
CA GLU A 129 -6.54 3.91 -14.19
C GLU A 129 -5.22 4.09 -13.43
N ILE A 130 -4.70 3.02 -12.83
CA ILE A 130 -3.49 3.08 -12.01
C ILE A 130 -2.24 3.42 -12.84
N PRO A 131 -1.96 2.76 -13.97
CA PRO A 131 -0.87 3.17 -14.85
C PRO A 131 -0.95 4.63 -15.32
N LEU A 132 -2.14 5.10 -15.68
CA LEU A 132 -2.36 6.48 -16.12
C LEU A 132 -2.16 7.47 -14.97
N GLN A 133 -2.66 7.14 -13.77
CA GLN A 133 -2.49 7.95 -12.58
C GLN A 133 -1.00 8.04 -12.20
N ILE A 134 -0.28 6.93 -12.14
CA ILE A 134 1.17 6.92 -11.86
C ILE A 134 1.92 7.81 -12.85
N LYS A 135 1.60 7.73 -14.15
CA LYS A 135 2.19 8.59 -15.18
C LYS A 135 1.86 10.07 -15.00
N SER A 136 0.69 10.40 -14.47
CA SER A 136 0.32 11.78 -14.13
C SER A 136 1.04 12.31 -12.89
N LEU A 137 1.47 11.43 -11.98
CA LEU A 137 2.25 11.81 -10.80
C LEU A 137 3.70 12.08 -11.20
N TYR A 138 4.29 11.24 -12.03
CA TYR A 138 5.63 11.43 -12.60
C TYR A 138 5.74 10.72 -13.96
N ASP A 139 6.03 11.49 -15.01
CA ASP A 139 6.04 10.99 -16.38
C ASP A 139 7.27 10.11 -16.70
N GLY A 140 8.35 10.23 -15.92
CA GLY A 140 9.59 9.46 -16.06
C GLY A 140 9.45 7.96 -15.79
N TYR A 141 8.38 7.51 -15.14
CA TYR A 141 8.19 6.09 -14.82
C TYR A 141 8.11 5.19 -16.06
N ARG A 142 8.86 4.10 -16.09
CA ARG A 142 8.63 2.95 -16.99
C ARG A 142 7.64 2.00 -16.32
N ILE A 143 6.53 1.71 -17.02
CA ILE A 143 5.45 0.87 -16.50
C ILE A 143 5.59 -0.56 -17.02
N TYR A 144 5.42 -1.53 -16.13
CA TYR A 144 5.35 -2.96 -16.44
C TYR A 144 4.15 -3.58 -15.74
N ILE A 145 3.58 -4.62 -16.34
CA ILE A 145 2.51 -5.42 -15.73
C ILE A 145 2.98 -6.87 -15.65
N ARG A 146 2.75 -7.50 -14.49
CA ARG A 146 2.96 -8.93 -14.28
C ARG A 146 1.77 -9.51 -13.55
N ASN A 147 1.47 -10.76 -13.85
CA ASN A 147 0.44 -11.53 -13.19
C ASN A 147 1.11 -12.74 -12.55
N TYR A 148 0.78 -13.00 -11.29
CA TYR A 148 1.40 -14.05 -10.48
C TYR A 148 0.45 -15.22 -10.15
N GLN A 149 -0.84 -15.11 -10.48
CA GLN A 149 -1.85 -16.15 -10.23
C GLN A 149 -2.90 -16.24 -11.34
N PHE A 150 -3.62 -17.36 -11.39
CA PHE A 150 -4.69 -17.58 -12.35
C PHE A 150 -5.84 -16.56 -12.19
N MET A 151 -6.63 -16.40 -13.26
CA MET A 151 -7.84 -15.55 -13.29
C MET A 151 -7.58 -14.06 -13.01
N GLY A 152 -6.35 -13.59 -13.19
CA GLY A 152 -6.00 -12.18 -12.99
C GLY A 152 -5.73 -11.79 -11.54
N LEU A 153 -5.83 -12.72 -10.59
CA LEU A 153 -5.40 -12.48 -9.21
C LEU A 153 -3.90 -12.19 -9.16
N GLU A 154 -3.47 -11.42 -8.16
CA GLU A 154 -2.06 -11.02 -8.01
C GLU A 154 -1.50 -10.38 -9.29
N THR A 155 -2.32 -9.58 -9.99
CA THR A 155 -1.85 -8.74 -11.09
C THR A 155 -1.32 -7.45 -10.53
N VAL A 156 -0.05 -7.14 -10.84
CA VAL A 156 0.71 -6.03 -10.27
C VAL A 156 1.24 -5.14 -11.39
N VAL A 157 1.01 -3.84 -11.25
CA VAL A 157 1.69 -2.78 -11.98
C VAL A 157 2.98 -2.42 -11.26
N TYR A 158 4.10 -2.51 -11.96
CA TYR A 158 5.39 -2.00 -11.52
C TYR A 158 5.71 -0.69 -12.23
N ALA A 159 6.13 0.33 -11.47
CA ALA A 159 6.62 1.58 -12.01
C ALA A 159 8.07 1.81 -11.54
N VAL A 160 8.99 1.98 -12.48
CA VAL A 160 10.42 2.16 -12.21
C VAL A 160 10.87 3.50 -12.81
N PRO A 161 11.41 4.44 -12.01
CA PRO A 161 11.78 5.78 -12.47
C PRO A 161 12.97 5.79 -13.44
#